data_AF-A0A444Y7B0-F1
#
_entry.id   AF-A0A444Y7B0-F1
#
_cell.length_a   1.000
_cell.length_b   1.000
_cell.length_c   1.000
_cell.angle_alpha   90.00
_cell.angle_beta   90.00
_cell.angle_gamma   90.00
#
_symmetry.space_group_name_H-M   'P 1'
#
loop_
_entity.id
_entity.type
_entity.pdbx_description
1 polymer ?
#
loop_
_entity_poly.entity_id
_entity_poly.type
_entity_poly.pdbx_seq_one_letter_code
_entity_poly.pdbx_strand_id
1 'polypeptide(L)'
;MMGLWEGVGHNDQKVLVLAATNTPYALDQVHLGDTPNNLTEKDFEYLASRTDGFSGSDISVCVKDVLFEPVRKTQDAMYFYKSPEGMWIPCGPKQPGAIQTTMQDLASKGLASKILPPPITRTDFEKVLARQRPTVSKADLDVHERFTKEFGEEG
;
A
#
# COMPACT_ATOMS: atom_id res chain seq x y z
N MET A 1 8.96 -48.41 -6.73
CA MET A 1 7.50 -48.26 -6.80
C MET A 1 7.09 -47.32 -5.68
N MET A 2 6.77 -46.09 -6.09
CA MET A 2 6.10 -44.98 -5.38
C MET A 2 5.86 -45.10 -3.86
N GLY A 3 6.57 -44.25 -3.10
CA GLY A 3 6.09 -43.72 -1.82
C GLY A 3 5.12 -42.56 -2.09
N LEU A 4 3.91 -42.68 -1.55
CA LEU A 4 2.90 -41.62 -1.55
C LEU A 4 3.18 -40.64 -0.41
N TRP A 5 3.02 -39.37 -0.74
CA TRP A 5 3.40 -38.19 0.01
C TRP A 5 2.49 -37.96 1.22
N GLU A 6 3.10 -37.57 2.34
CA GLU A 6 2.40 -37.02 3.50
C GLU A 6 2.03 -35.54 3.27
N GLY A 7 0.83 -35.18 3.73
CA GLY A 7 0.53 -33.87 4.31
C GLY A 7 0.54 -32.66 3.39
N VAL A 8 -0.55 -32.44 2.63
CA VAL A 8 -0.87 -31.11 2.11
C VAL A 8 -1.36 -30.26 3.30
N GLY A 9 -0.46 -29.45 3.85
CA GLY A 9 -0.82 -28.40 4.80
C GLY A 9 -1.75 -27.41 4.11
N HIS A 10 -2.97 -27.30 4.62
CA HIS A 10 -3.91 -26.24 4.27
C HIS A 10 -3.28 -24.92 4.73
N ASN A 11 -2.67 -24.19 3.81
CA ASN A 11 -2.29 -22.81 4.04
C ASN A 11 -3.35 -21.97 3.34
N ASP A 12 -4.26 -21.39 4.13
CA ASP A 12 -5.28 -20.43 3.72
C ASP A 12 -4.63 -19.12 3.26
N GLN A 13 -3.82 -19.20 2.21
CA GLN A 13 -3.35 -18.04 1.47
C GLN A 13 -4.54 -17.51 0.68
N LYS A 14 -5.23 -16.56 1.32
CA LYS A 14 -6.33 -15.77 0.80
C LYS A 14 -5.94 -15.13 -0.54
N VAL A 15 -6.28 -15.81 -1.63
CA VAL A 15 -6.25 -15.27 -2.98
C VAL A 15 -7.44 -14.32 -3.11
N LEU A 16 -7.19 -13.03 -3.36
CA LEU A 16 -8.27 -12.10 -3.74
C LEU A 16 -8.13 -11.75 -5.21
N VAL A 17 -9.06 -12.28 -5.99
CA VAL A 17 -9.35 -11.87 -7.36
C VAL A 17 -10.33 -10.70 -7.27
N LEU A 18 -9.92 -9.49 -7.66
CA LEU A 18 -10.82 -8.35 -7.82
C LEU A 18 -11.48 -8.44 -9.21
N ALA A 19 -12.44 -9.35 -9.33
CA ALA A 19 -13.45 -9.26 -10.38
C ALA A 19 -14.46 -8.17 -9.98
N ALA A 20 -14.84 -7.38 -10.96
CA ALA A 20 -15.75 -6.25 -10.88
C ALA A 20 -16.94 -6.47 -9.93
N THR A 21 -17.07 -5.68 -8.86
CA THR A 21 -18.37 -5.50 -8.18
C THR A 21 -18.53 -4.10 -7.62
N ASN A 22 -19.62 -3.45 -8.04
CA ASN A 22 -20.15 -2.24 -7.44
C ASN A 22 -20.52 -2.49 -5.97
N THR A 23 -19.62 -2.19 -5.04
CA THR A 23 -19.98 -1.95 -3.63
C THR A 23 -19.07 -0.86 -3.03
N PRO A 24 -19.57 0.11 -2.24
CA PRO A 24 -18.77 1.25 -1.75
C PRO A 24 -17.72 0.96 -0.68
N TYR A 25 -17.32 -0.30 -0.44
CA TYR A 25 -16.73 -0.69 0.85
C TYR A 25 -15.46 -1.54 0.85
N ALA A 26 -14.86 -1.90 -0.29
CA ALA A 26 -13.73 -2.83 -0.28
C ALA A 26 -12.41 -2.20 -0.74
N LEU A 27 -11.84 -1.30 0.07
CA LEU A 27 -10.41 -0.97 0.00
C LEU A 27 -9.65 -1.99 0.88
N ASP A 28 -9.76 -3.27 0.54
CA ASP A 28 -9.19 -4.34 1.35
C ASP A 28 -7.66 -4.42 1.21
N GLN A 29 -7.02 -4.72 2.34
CA GLN A 29 -5.60 -4.69 2.70
C GLN A 29 -4.59 -5.43 1.78
N VAL A 30 -5.00 -5.88 0.59
CA VAL A 30 -4.29 -6.87 -0.23
C VAL A 30 -3.09 -6.33 -1.00
N HIS A 31 -3.05 -5.04 -1.34
CA HIS A 31 -1.93 -4.50 -2.12
C HIS A 31 -0.67 -4.17 -1.30
N LEU A 32 -0.70 -4.32 0.03
CA LEU A 32 0.48 -4.09 0.88
C LEU A 32 1.33 -5.35 1.04
N GLY A 33 0.80 -6.56 0.82
CA GLY A 33 1.54 -7.80 1.06
C GLY A 33 2.13 -7.85 2.48
N ASP A 34 3.41 -8.20 2.60
CA ASP A 34 4.20 -8.14 3.85
C ASP A 34 4.78 -6.75 4.15
N THR A 35 4.40 -5.72 3.38
CA THR A 35 4.95 -4.37 3.54
C THR A 35 4.46 -3.80 4.87
N PRO A 36 5.39 -3.47 5.80
CA PRO A 36 5.02 -2.86 7.06
C PRO A 36 4.20 -1.60 6.80
N ASN A 37 3.00 -1.55 7.34
CA ASN A 37 2.09 -0.43 7.24
C ASN A 37 1.46 -0.18 8.60
N ASN A 38 1.01 1.05 8.81
CA ASN A 38 0.33 1.45 10.04
C ASN A 38 -1.07 2.01 9.71
N LEU A 39 -1.82 1.29 8.88
CA LEU A 39 -3.18 1.64 8.48
C LEU A 39 -4.19 0.93 9.37
N THR A 40 -5.17 1.69 9.87
CA THR A 40 -6.31 1.16 10.62
C THR A 40 -7.52 0.98 9.70
N GLU A 41 -8.53 0.23 10.12
CA GLU A 41 -9.81 0.09 9.40
C GLU A 41 -10.43 1.47 9.06
N LYS A 42 -10.38 2.41 10.01
CA LYS A 42 -10.83 3.80 9.80
C LYS A 42 -10.05 4.54 8.72
N ASP A 43 -8.77 4.21 8.54
CA ASP A 43 -7.97 4.80 7.46
C ASP A 43 -8.41 4.25 6.10
N PHE A 44 -8.78 2.96 6.02
CA PHE A 44 -9.35 2.38 4.81
C PHE A 44 -10.71 2.98 4.46
N GLU A 45 -11.60 3.16 5.45
CA GLU A 45 -12.87 3.87 5.26
C GLU A 45 -12.65 5.30 4.76
N TYR A 46 -11.70 6.01 5.36
CA TYR A 46 -11.33 7.35 4.93
C TYR A 46 -10.82 7.35 3.49
N LEU A 47 -9.91 6.44 3.13
CA LEU A 47 -9.35 6.36 1.78
C LEU A 47 -10.41 6.01 0.73
N ALA A 48 -11.34 5.10 1.06
CA ALA A 48 -12.46 4.78 0.17
C ALA A 48 -13.31 6.02 -0.15
N SER A 49 -13.58 6.87 0.84
CA SER A 49 -14.31 8.13 0.63
C SER A 49 -13.56 9.14 -0.26
N ARG A 50 -12.25 8.96 -0.44
CA ARG A 50 -11.38 9.81 -1.27
C ARG A 50 -11.19 9.28 -2.68
N THR A 51 -11.66 8.07 -2.98
CA THR A 51 -11.53 7.41 -4.29
C THR A 51 -12.84 7.35 -5.07
N ASP A 52 -13.82 8.20 -4.73
CA ASP A 52 -15.05 8.34 -5.54
C ASP A 52 -14.69 8.70 -6.99
N GLY A 53 -15.21 7.95 -7.95
CA GLY A 53 -14.90 8.12 -9.38
C GLY A 53 -13.63 7.41 -9.89
N PHE A 54 -12.87 6.73 -9.03
CA PHE A 54 -11.69 5.97 -9.48
C PHE A 54 -12.10 4.61 -10.05
N SER A 55 -11.51 4.21 -11.18
CA SER A 55 -11.58 2.82 -11.63
C SER A 55 -10.70 1.91 -10.78
N GLY A 56 -10.93 0.59 -10.86
CA GLY A 56 -10.01 -0.40 -10.28
C GLY A 56 -8.57 -0.25 -10.80
N SER A 57 -8.40 0.19 -12.05
CA SER A 57 -7.08 0.49 -12.62
C SER A 57 -6.45 1.73 -11.98
N ASP A 58 -7.21 2.80 -11.74
CA ASP A 58 -6.70 3.99 -11.03
C ASP A 58 -6.24 3.65 -9.62
N ILE A 59 -7.03 2.83 -8.91
CA ILE A 59 -6.67 2.35 -7.56
C ILE A 59 -5.40 1.51 -7.63
N SER A 60 -5.28 0.58 -8.57
CA SER A 60 -4.06 -0.25 -8.74
C SER A 60 -2.81 0.61 -8.98
N VAL A 61 -2.92 1.64 -9.82
CA VAL A 61 -1.83 2.60 -10.06
C VAL A 61 -1.50 3.38 -8.79
N CYS A 62 -2.50 3.84 -8.04
CA CYS A 62 -2.30 4.53 -6.77
C CYS A 62 -1.55 3.65 -5.78
N VAL A 63 -1.97 2.40 -5.57
CA VAL A 63 -1.29 1.57 -4.56
C VAL A 63 0.12 1.22 -4.99
N LYS A 64 0.35 0.88 -6.27
CA LYS A 64 1.71 0.66 -6.79
C LYS A 64 2.63 1.84 -6.50
N ASP A 65 2.12 3.06 -6.62
CA ASP A 65 2.89 4.26 -6.37
C ASP A 65 3.12 4.53 -4.88
N VAL A 66 2.14 4.25 -4.02
CA VAL A 66 2.28 4.31 -2.55
C VAL A 66 3.33 3.32 -2.05
N LEU A 67 3.43 2.13 -2.65
CA LEU A 67 4.42 1.11 -2.27
C LEU A 67 5.87 1.59 -2.40
N PHE A 68 6.14 2.62 -3.22
CA PHE A 68 7.46 3.21 -3.35
C PHE A 68 7.72 4.40 -2.40
N GLU A 69 6.71 4.90 -1.66
CA GLU A 69 6.90 6.03 -0.74
C GLU A 69 7.92 5.74 0.39
N PRO A 70 7.94 4.56 1.04
CA PRO A 70 8.99 4.21 2.01
C PRO A 70 10.40 4.34 1.45
N VAL A 71 10.62 3.88 0.21
CA VAL A 71 11.92 3.95 -0.46
C VAL A 71 12.30 5.40 -0.71
N ARG A 72 11.39 6.20 -1.27
CA ARG A 72 11.61 7.65 -1.51
C ARG A 72 11.92 8.39 -0.22
N LYS A 73 11.12 8.18 0.83
CA LYS A 73 11.35 8.75 2.17
C LYS A 73 12.73 8.40 2.71
N THR A 74 13.17 7.15 2.53
CA THR A 74 14.49 6.71 3.00
C THR A 74 15.62 7.36 2.23
N GLN A 75 15.46 7.51 0.91
CA GLN A 75 16.44 8.18 0.05
C GLN A 75 16.55 9.68 0.33
N ASP A 76 15.42 10.33 0.60
CA ASP A 76 15.34 11.78 0.85
C ASP A 76 15.61 12.17 2.32
N ALA A 77 15.71 11.20 3.23
CA ALA A 77 15.85 11.45 4.66
C ALA A 77 17.20 12.05 5.05
N MET A 78 17.14 13.13 5.84
CA MET A 78 18.31 13.82 6.40
C MET A 78 18.55 13.51 7.88
N TYR A 79 17.62 12.76 8.49
CA TYR A 79 17.70 12.34 9.88
C TYR A 79 17.29 10.88 10.00
N PHE A 80 18.02 10.13 10.82
CA PHE A 80 17.71 8.76 11.17
C PHE A 80 17.82 8.60 12.68
N TYR A 81 17.06 7.67 13.24
CA TYR A 81 17.29 7.19 14.61
C TYR A 81 17.69 5.72 14.56
N LYS A 82 18.39 5.29 15.61
CA LYS A 82 18.80 3.90 15.76
C LYS A 82 17.82 3.19 16.68
N SER A 83 17.19 2.12 16.20
CA SER A 83 16.30 1.27 17.00
C SER A 83 17.10 0.48 18.05
N PRO A 84 16.43 -0.05 19.11
CA PRO A 84 17.08 -0.94 20.08
C PRO A 84 17.74 -2.17 19.45
N GLU A 85 17.20 -2.64 18.33
CA GLU A 85 17.69 -3.78 17.52
C GLU A 85 18.90 -3.39 16.63
N GLY A 86 19.29 -2.11 16.65
CA GLY A 86 20.44 -1.60 15.92
C GLY A 86 20.18 -1.22 14.47
N MET A 87 18.92 -1.11 14.07
CA MET A 87 18.51 -0.70 12.72
C MET A 87 18.39 0.82 12.63
N TRP A 88 18.66 1.38 11.46
CA TRP A 88 18.55 2.79 11.14
C TRP A 88 17.25 3.05 10.40
N ILE A 89 16.37 3.85 10.98
CA ILE A 89 15.06 4.16 10.42
C ILE A 89 14.99 5.68 10.20
N PRO A 90 14.54 6.15 9.01
CA PRO A 90 14.46 7.58 8.74
C PRO A 90 13.42 8.25 9.63
N CYS A 91 13.69 9.48 10.04
CA CYS A 91 12.84 10.27 10.92
C CYS A 91 12.88 11.76 10.63
N GLY A 92 12.04 12.53 11.34
CA GLY A 92 12.12 13.98 11.36
C GLY A 92 13.10 14.52 12.41
N PRO A 93 13.54 15.78 12.29
CA PRO A 93 14.51 16.39 13.22
C PRO A 93 14.02 16.52 14.67
N LYS A 94 12.71 16.42 14.89
CA LYS A 94 12.08 16.55 16.22
C LYS A 94 11.97 15.21 16.96
N GLN A 95 12.30 14.09 16.31
CA GLN A 95 12.19 12.78 16.95
C GLN A 95 13.27 12.61 18.02
N PRO A 96 12.94 12.15 19.23
CA PRO A 96 13.94 11.82 20.24
C PRO A 96 14.95 10.80 19.69
N GLY A 97 16.25 11.09 19.84
CA GLY A 97 17.31 10.24 19.29
C GLY A 97 17.56 10.40 17.79
N ALA A 98 16.98 11.42 17.14
CA ALA A 98 17.30 11.76 15.77
C ALA A 98 18.77 12.18 15.62
N ILE A 99 19.44 11.56 14.66
CA ILE A 99 20.82 11.85 14.27
C ILE A 99 20.77 12.38 12.85
N GLN A 100 21.38 13.54 12.61
CA GLN A 100 21.51 14.10 11.27
C GLN A 100 22.51 13.27 10.46
N THR A 101 22.01 12.50 9.49
CA THR A 101 22.79 11.63 8.60
C THR A 101 21.92 11.28 7.40
N THR A 102 22.55 10.89 6.29
CA THR A 102 21.83 10.41 5.09
C THR A 102 21.97 8.90 4.90
N MET A 103 21.16 8.33 4.01
CA MET A 103 21.30 6.94 3.58
C MET A 103 22.68 6.67 2.97
N GLN A 104 23.22 7.62 2.20
CA GLN A 104 24.53 7.54 1.55
C GLN A 104 25.67 7.55 2.57
N ASP A 105 25.56 8.36 3.63
CA ASP A 105 26.54 8.39 4.72
C ASP A 105 26.54 7.07 5.50
N LEU A 106 25.35 6.52 5.78
CA LEU A 106 25.21 5.22 6.45
C LEU A 106 25.77 4.09 5.57
N ALA A 107 25.48 4.12 4.26
CA ALA A 107 26.00 3.15 3.32
C ALA A 107 27.53 3.19 3.21
N SER A 108 28.12 4.39 3.16
CA SER A 108 29.58 4.59 3.12
C SER A 108 30.30 4.07 4.37
N LYS A 109 29.58 3.95 5.49
CA LYS A 109 30.05 3.35 6.75
C LYS A 109 29.80 1.84 6.84
N GLY A 110 29.34 1.20 5.77
CA GLY A 110 29.00 -0.23 5.76
C GLY A 110 27.71 -0.57 6.51
N LEU A 111 26.82 0.41 6.73
CA LEU A 111 25.57 0.23 7.47
C LEU A 111 24.35 0.11 6.55
N ALA A 112 24.52 -0.02 5.23
CA ALA A 112 23.43 -0.09 4.26
C ALA A 112 22.42 -1.22 4.58
N SER A 113 22.91 -2.40 4.97
CA SER A 113 22.06 -3.55 5.34
C SER A 113 21.32 -3.37 6.66
N LYS A 114 21.63 -2.32 7.42
CA LYS A 114 20.97 -1.97 8.68
C LYS A 114 19.94 -0.86 8.51
N ILE A 115 19.69 -0.39 7.29
CA ILE A 115 18.68 0.63 7.03
C ILE A 115 17.33 -0.05 6.82
N LEU A 116 16.31 0.38 7.57
CA LEU A 116 14.94 -0.03 7.38
C LEU A 116 14.10 1.16 6.91
N PRO A 117 13.39 1.03 5.77
CA PRO A 117 12.41 2.01 5.36
C PRO A 117 11.31 2.18 6.42
N PRO A 118 10.69 3.38 6.50
CA PRO A 118 9.59 3.61 7.41
C PRO A 118 8.34 2.88 6.89
N PRO A 119 7.41 2.48 7.78
CA PRO A 119 6.17 1.87 7.33
C PRO A 119 5.34 2.86 6.50
N ILE A 120 4.49 2.32 5.62
CA ILE A 120 3.52 3.10 4.86
C ILE A 120 2.48 3.68 5.83
N THR A 121 2.15 4.96 5.65
CA THR A 121 1.13 5.66 6.43
C THR A 121 0.01 6.19 5.54
N ARG A 122 -1.12 6.58 6.16
CA ARG A 122 -2.24 7.19 5.43
C ARG A 122 -1.83 8.44 4.63
N THR A 123 -0.90 9.24 5.15
CA THR A 123 -0.39 10.44 4.46
C THR A 123 0.29 10.10 3.13
N ASP A 124 0.84 8.89 2.98
CA ASP A 124 1.39 8.43 1.70
C ASP A 124 0.29 8.26 0.65
N PHE A 125 -0.81 7.64 1.04
CA PHE A 125 -2.00 7.54 0.19
C PHE A 125 -2.58 8.92 -0.13
N GLU A 126 -2.71 9.82 0.84
CA GLU A 126 -3.21 11.18 0.60
C GLU A 126 -2.34 11.93 -0.43
N LYS A 127 -1.00 11.82 -0.31
CA LYS A 127 -0.05 12.43 -1.24
C LYS A 127 -0.19 11.86 -2.65
N VAL A 128 -0.35 10.54 -2.79
CA VAL A 128 -0.53 9.89 -4.10
C VAL A 128 -1.90 10.23 -4.70
N LEU A 129 -2.97 10.16 -3.92
CA LEU A 129 -4.31 10.50 -4.39
C LEU A 129 -4.41 11.97 -4.83
N ALA A 130 -3.72 12.89 -4.15
CA ALA A 130 -3.70 14.30 -4.53
C ALA A 130 -3.07 14.59 -5.90
N ARG A 131 -2.20 13.70 -6.41
CA ARG A 131 -1.58 13.85 -7.74
C ARG A 131 -2.32 13.11 -8.86
N GLN A 132 -3.24 12.22 -8.54
CA GLN A 132 -3.96 11.40 -9.52
C GLN A 132 -5.29 12.06 -9.89
N ARG A 133 -5.66 11.97 -11.17
CA ARG A 133 -6.99 12.36 -11.66
C ARG A 133 -7.81 11.09 -11.91
N PRO A 134 -9.07 11.00 -11.43
CA PRO A 134 -9.94 9.87 -11.75
C PRO A 134 -10.10 9.73 -13.27
N THR A 135 -9.99 8.51 -13.80
CA THR A 135 -10.13 8.27 -15.25
C THR A 135 -11.56 8.00 -15.68
N VAL A 136 -12.45 7.69 -14.74
CA VAL A 136 -13.87 7.42 -15.02
C VAL A 136 -14.69 8.66 -14.68
N SER A 137 -15.51 9.10 -15.63
CA SER A 137 -16.47 10.18 -15.36
C SER A 137 -17.69 9.63 -14.62
N LYS A 138 -18.38 10.46 -13.81
CA LYS A 138 -19.63 10.04 -13.16
C LYS A 138 -20.67 9.50 -14.15
N ALA A 139 -20.67 9.99 -15.39
CA ALA A 139 -21.57 9.51 -16.43
C ALA A 139 -21.29 8.07 -16.86
N ASP A 140 -20.03 7.63 -16.86
CA ASP A 140 -19.66 6.25 -17.23
C ASP A 140 -20.03 5.25 -16.13
N LEU A 141 -19.97 5.66 -14.86
CA LEU A 141 -20.41 4.85 -13.72
C LEU A 141 -21.92 4.60 -13.75
N ASP A 142 -22.72 5.62 -14.07
CA ASP A 142 -24.18 5.51 -14.16
C ASP A 142 -24.63 4.56 -15.30
N VAL A 143 -23.88 4.52 -16.40
CA VAL A 143 -24.15 3.61 -17.53
C VAL A 143 -23.87 2.17 -17.13
N HIS A 144 -22.77 1.89 -16.44
CA HIS A 144 -22.46 0.56 -15.94
C HIS A 144 -23.41 0.09 -14.84
N GLU A 145 -23.82 0.96 -13.90
CA GLU A 145 -24.84 0.61 -12.89
C GLU A 145 -26.19 0.25 -13.52
N ARG A 146 -26.62 0.98 -14.56
CA ARG A 146 -27.83 0.63 -15.30
C ARG A 146 -27.68 -0.68 -16.06
N PHE A 147 -26.55 -0.93 -16.69
CA PHE A 147 -26.30 -2.17 -17.43
C PHE A 147 -26.27 -3.40 -16.50
N THR A 148 -25.61 -3.30 -15.34
CA THR A 148 -25.59 -4.36 -14.32
C THR A 148 -26.97 -4.60 -13.70
N LYS A 149 -27.80 -3.56 -13.58
CA LYS A 149 -29.17 -3.66 -13.06
C LYS A 149 -30.17 -4.19 -14.10
N GLU A 150 -29.94 -3.94 -15.39
CA GLU A 150 -30.81 -4.38 -16.49
C GLU A 150 -30.47 -5.78 -17.02
N PHE A 151 -29.23 -6.24 -16.88
CA PHE A 151 -28.75 -7.53 -17.42
C PHE A 151 -28.14 -8.46 -16.37
N GLY A 152 -28.67 -8.43 -15.13
CA GLY A 152 -28.18 -9.23 -13.99
C GLY A 152 -27.68 -10.62 -14.37
N GLU A 153 -26.51 -10.97 -13.84
CA GLU A 153 -25.68 -12.16 -14.14
C GLU A 153 -26.47 -13.41 -14.56
N GLU A 154 -26.62 -13.62 -15.88
CA GLU A 154 -26.72 -14.95 -16.47
C GLU A 154 -25.52 -15.14 -17.40
N GLY A 155 -24.47 -15.76 -16.86
CA GLY A 155 -23.26 -16.20 -17.55
C GLY A 155 -22.45 -17.14 -16.69
#